data_AF-A0AAU3Q0H2-F1
#
_entry.id   AF-A0AAU3Q0H2-F1
#
_cell.length_a   1.000
_cell.length_b   1.000
_cell.length_c   1.000
_cell.angle_alpha   90.00
_cell.angle_beta   90.00
_cell.angle_gamma   90.00
#
_symmetry.space_group_name_H-M   'P 1'
#
loop_
_entity.id
_entity.type
_entity.pdbx_description
1 polymer ?
#
loop_
_entity_poly.entity_id
_entity_poly.type
_entity_poly.pdbx_seq_one_letter_code
_entity_poly.pdbx_strand_id
1 'polypeptide(L)'
;MRLRTSFAQRVLRVALLIGCVALAGCGAATAPTAASGAGPSWDPCAEIPDAMIGRVGLDPASERRDIAIAPGPKWAGCGWSGASTALRIFSADRESARDVREAPGAHDFAEVTVAGRAGVRYRPDYADPTVDCGLAFTTATGGQIRLRLDVRPDPATATPACDLLTRTAEVLVPVLP
;
A
#
# COMPACT_ATOMS: atom_id res chain seq x y z
N MET A 1 -21.06 -11.97 59.25
CA MET A 1 -21.37 -12.95 58.17
C MET A 1 -22.88 -13.21 58.16
N ARG A 2 -23.55 -12.82 57.06
CA ARG A 2 -24.96 -13.02 56.64
C ARG A 2 -26.10 -12.34 57.44
N LEU A 3 -26.88 -11.49 56.74
CA LEU A 3 -28.32 -11.67 56.38
C LEU A 3 -28.75 -10.45 55.51
N ARG A 4 -29.04 -10.62 54.22
CA ARG A 4 -30.38 -10.76 53.58
C ARG A 4 -31.35 -9.59 53.82
N THR A 5 -31.78 -8.94 52.73
CA THR A 5 -33.06 -8.23 52.44
C THR A 5 -32.76 -7.13 51.39
N SER A 6 -33.54 -6.82 50.35
CA SER A 6 -34.80 -7.34 49.81
C SER A 6 -34.85 -7.00 48.31
N PHE A 7 -35.23 -7.97 47.48
CA PHE A 7 -35.73 -7.71 46.13
C PHE A 7 -37.15 -7.16 46.24
N ALA A 8 -37.41 -6.01 45.64
CA ALA A 8 -38.77 -5.50 45.44
C ALA A 8 -38.89 -4.98 44.01
N GLN A 9 -39.52 -5.80 43.17
CA GLN A 9 -39.96 -5.49 41.82
C GLN A 9 -40.93 -4.30 41.83
N ARG A 10 -40.71 -3.33 40.96
CA ARG A 10 -41.76 -2.39 40.52
C ARG A 10 -41.97 -2.57 39.02
N VAL A 11 -43.07 -3.24 38.71
CA VAL A 11 -43.66 -3.39 37.39
C VAL A 11 -44.23 -2.04 36.98
N LEU A 12 -43.86 -1.49 35.82
CA LEU A 12 -44.65 -0.45 35.18
C LEU A 12 -44.91 -0.80 33.71
N ARG A 13 -46.19 -1.00 33.45
CA ARG A 13 -46.82 -1.29 32.17
C ARG A 13 -46.75 -0.05 31.29
N VAL A 14 -46.34 -0.18 30.03
CA VAL A 14 -46.57 0.85 29.00
C VAL A 14 -47.31 0.21 27.84
N ALA A 15 -48.36 0.92 27.43
CA ALA A 15 -49.52 0.44 26.71
C ALA A 15 -49.28 0.22 25.21
N LEU A 16 -50.00 -0.77 24.70
CA LEU A 16 -50.24 -1.07 23.30
C LEU A 16 -51.10 0.02 22.66
N LEU A 17 -50.60 0.68 21.60
CA LEU A 17 -51.43 1.46 20.67
C LEU A 17 -51.33 0.86 19.27
N ILE A 18 -52.48 0.43 18.78
CA ILE A 18 -52.74 -0.10 17.45
C ILE A 18 -52.88 1.07 16.48
N GLY A 19 -52.12 1.05 15.39
CA GLY A 19 -52.31 1.94 14.24
C GLY A 19 -52.16 1.15 12.95
N CYS A 20 -53.28 0.76 12.35
CA CYS A 20 -53.32 0.23 10.98
C CYS A 20 -53.41 1.41 10.00
N VAL A 21 -52.41 1.56 9.12
CA VAL A 21 -52.56 2.23 7.82
C VAL A 21 -51.86 1.36 6.78
N ALA A 22 -52.59 1.01 5.73
CA ALA A 22 -52.15 0.11 4.67
C ALA A 22 -51.68 0.89 3.42
N LEU A 23 -50.73 0.26 2.71
CA LEU A 23 -50.40 0.37 1.27
C LEU A 23 -49.78 1.69 0.76
N ALA A 24 -48.47 1.66 0.47
CA ALA A 24 -47.89 1.79 -0.87
C ALA A 24 -46.37 2.07 -0.82
N GLY A 25 -45.61 1.30 -1.61
CA GLY A 25 -44.42 1.72 -2.35
C GLY A 25 -43.39 2.63 -1.69
N CYS A 26 -42.22 2.08 -1.38
CA CYS A 26 -40.97 2.29 -2.11
C CYS A 26 -39.86 1.83 -1.18
N GLY A 27 -38.99 0.93 -1.67
CA GLY A 27 -37.88 0.42 -0.88
C GLY A 27 -37.11 1.58 -0.27
N ALA A 28 -37.02 1.59 1.06
CA ALA A 28 -35.97 2.35 1.72
C ALA A 28 -34.68 1.71 1.23
N ALA A 29 -34.12 2.29 0.17
CA ALA A 29 -32.76 2.07 -0.22
C ALA A 29 -31.95 2.39 1.02
N THR A 30 -31.46 1.35 1.70
CA THR A 30 -30.29 1.45 2.54
C THR A 30 -29.23 2.00 1.61
N ALA A 31 -29.08 3.32 1.55
CA ALA A 31 -27.91 3.92 0.95
C ALA A 31 -26.75 3.22 1.65
N PRO A 32 -25.89 2.47 0.94
CA PRO A 32 -24.69 2.01 1.58
C PRO A 32 -24.01 3.29 2.05
N THR A 33 -23.83 3.44 3.35
CA THR A 33 -22.86 4.37 3.88
C THR A 33 -21.57 3.96 3.18
N ALA A 34 -21.19 4.69 2.12
CA ALA A 34 -19.95 4.46 1.46
C ALA A 34 -18.90 4.68 2.54
N ALA A 35 -18.36 3.58 3.06
CA ALA A 35 -17.14 3.64 3.81
C ALA A 35 -16.16 4.30 2.84
N SER A 36 -15.85 5.57 3.06
CA SER A 36 -14.79 6.27 2.36
C SER A 36 -13.46 5.68 2.83
N GLY A 37 -13.23 4.44 2.41
CA GLY A 37 -12.01 3.67 2.47
C GLY A 37 -11.64 3.27 1.05
N ALA A 38 -11.77 4.21 0.11
CA ALA A 38 -11.11 4.06 -1.18
C ALA A 38 -9.62 3.99 -0.89
N GLY A 39 -8.95 2.94 -1.37
CA GLY A 39 -7.49 2.89 -1.41
C GLY A 39 -6.93 4.09 -2.20
N PRO A 40 -5.61 4.19 -2.30
CA PRO A 40 -4.96 5.27 -3.06
C PRO A 40 -5.55 5.45 -4.44
N SER A 41 -5.58 6.70 -4.90
CA SER A 41 -6.13 7.10 -6.20
C SER A 41 -5.43 6.48 -7.41
N TRP A 42 -4.21 5.98 -7.23
CA TRP A 42 -3.40 5.35 -8.28
C TRP A 42 -3.00 3.92 -7.86
N ASP A 43 -3.33 2.93 -8.69
CA ASP A 43 -3.03 1.51 -8.49
C ASP A 43 -1.89 1.05 -9.42
N PRO A 44 -0.69 0.70 -8.90
CA PRO A 44 0.43 0.28 -9.73
C PRO A 44 0.14 -0.93 -10.61
N CYS A 45 -0.74 -1.85 -10.21
CA CYS A 45 -1.07 -3.01 -11.04
C CYS A 45 -1.95 -2.64 -12.23
N ALA A 46 -2.82 -1.63 -12.10
CA ALA A 46 -3.72 -1.23 -13.18
C ALA A 46 -3.05 -0.24 -14.15
N GLU A 47 -2.13 0.57 -13.63
CA GLU A 47 -1.64 1.77 -14.31
C GLU A 47 -0.27 1.58 -14.98
N ILE A 48 0.55 0.60 -14.56
CA ILE A 48 1.85 0.33 -15.18
C ILE A 48 1.68 -0.67 -16.34
N PRO A 49 2.03 -0.32 -17.59
CA PRO A 49 1.88 -1.23 -18.72
C PRO A 49 2.84 -2.43 -18.65
N ASP A 50 2.37 -3.62 -19.02
CA ASP A 50 3.17 -4.84 -19.14
C ASP A 50 4.45 -4.66 -19.95
N ALA A 51 4.38 -3.87 -21.03
CA ALA A 51 5.54 -3.58 -21.87
C ALA A 51 6.68 -2.89 -21.09
N MET A 52 6.34 -2.08 -20.07
CA MET A 52 7.32 -1.42 -19.20
C MET A 52 7.92 -2.40 -18.19
N ILE A 53 7.10 -3.30 -17.64
CA ILE A 53 7.55 -4.39 -16.76
C ILE A 53 8.51 -5.33 -17.51
N GLY A 54 8.16 -5.73 -18.73
CA GLY A 54 9.01 -6.55 -19.59
C GLY A 54 10.33 -5.87 -19.96
N ARG A 55 10.31 -4.55 -20.23
CA ARG A 55 11.52 -3.76 -20.54
C ARG A 55 12.55 -3.75 -19.40
N VAL A 56 12.11 -3.86 -18.15
CA VAL A 56 13.00 -3.89 -16.99
C VAL A 56 13.40 -5.31 -16.56
N GLY A 57 13.10 -6.31 -17.39
CA GLY A 57 13.52 -7.70 -17.19
C GLY A 57 12.67 -8.48 -16.17
N LEU A 58 11.46 -8.01 -15.90
CA LEU A 58 10.48 -8.69 -15.05
C LEU A 58 9.42 -9.37 -15.94
N ASP A 59 8.73 -10.37 -15.39
CA ASP A 59 7.64 -11.06 -16.07
C ASP A 59 6.29 -10.39 -15.75
N PRO A 60 5.59 -9.79 -16.72
CA PRO A 60 4.26 -9.22 -16.49
C PRO A 60 3.24 -10.24 -15.97
N ALA A 61 3.33 -11.51 -16.37
CA ALA A 61 2.42 -12.56 -15.91
C ALA A 61 2.65 -12.95 -14.44
N SER A 62 3.75 -12.48 -13.84
CA SER A 62 4.05 -12.69 -12.42
C SER A 62 3.46 -11.61 -11.51
N GLU A 63 2.54 -10.77 -12.01
CA GLU A 63 1.86 -9.74 -11.22
C GLU A 63 1.22 -10.32 -9.94
N ARG A 64 1.43 -9.62 -8.83
CA ARG A 64 0.87 -9.97 -7.51
C ARG A 64 0.43 -8.73 -6.76
N ARG A 65 -0.77 -8.78 -6.20
CA ARG A 65 -1.34 -7.73 -5.31
C ARG A 65 -1.10 -8.04 -3.83
N ASP A 66 -0.96 -9.32 -3.49
CA ASP A 66 -0.68 -9.82 -2.15
C ASP A 66 0.80 -9.70 -1.80
N ILE A 67 1.32 -8.46 -1.81
CA ILE A 67 2.73 -8.21 -1.50
C ILE A 67 2.91 -8.04 0.02
N ALA A 68 3.71 -8.93 0.61
CA ALA A 68 3.86 -9.13 2.06
C ALA A 68 4.37 -7.93 2.88
N ILE A 69 4.61 -6.76 2.26
CA ILE A 69 5.18 -5.56 2.90
C ILE A 69 4.42 -4.29 2.45
N ALA A 70 3.11 -4.36 2.25
CA ALA A 70 2.33 -3.12 2.16
C ALA A 70 2.34 -2.41 3.53
N PRO A 71 2.62 -1.09 3.62
CA PRO A 71 2.68 -0.36 4.91
C PRO A 71 1.32 -0.16 5.62
N GLY A 72 0.34 -1.02 5.36
CA GLY A 72 -1.01 -0.96 5.91
C GLY A 72 -2.10 -0.62 4.88
N PRO A 73 -3.37 -0.47 5.32
CA PRO A 73 -4.54 -0.36 4.44
C PRO A 73 -4.63 0.93 3.62
N LYS A 74 -3.75 1.91 3.86
CA LYS A 74 -3.69 3.17 3.12
C LYS A 74 -2.86 3.10 1.83
N TRP A 75 -2.33 1.92 1.50
CA TRP A 75 -1.40 1.73 0.40
C TRP A 75 -1.99 0.80 -0.66
N ALA A 76 -1.81 1.16 -1.92
CA ALA A 76 -1.96 0.25 -3.04
C ALA A 76 -0.58 -0.30 -3.39
N GLY A 77 -0.53 -1.56 -3.80
CA GLY A 77 0.71 -2.29 -3.94
C GLY A 77 0.64 -3.28 -5.08
N CYS A 78 1.70 -3.32 -5.88
CA CYS A 78 1.90 -4.31 -6.92
C CYS A 78 3.32 -4.85 -6.91
N GLY A 79 3.49 -6.11 -7.28
CA GLY A 79 4.80 -6.71 -7.43
C GLY A 79 4.91 -7.61 -8.66
N TRP A 80 6.13 -7.72 -9.17
CA TRP A 80 6.51 -8.58 -10.28
C TRP A 80 7.85 -9.25 -9.98
N SER A 81 8.03 -10.46 -10.49
CA SER A 81 9.23 -11.25 -10.36
C SER A 81 9.97 -11.35 -11.70
N GLY A 82 11.30 -11.37 -11.63
CA GLY A 82 12.18 -11.71 -12.73
C GLY A 82 12.99 -12.97 -12.42
N ALA A 83 13.96 -13.26 -13.28
CA ALA A 83 14.79 -14.45 -13.14
C ALA A 83 15.58 -14.49 -11.81
N SER A 84 16.09 -13.34 -11.36
CA SER A 84 16.88 -13.20 -10.12
C SER A 84 16.45 -12.01 -9.26
N THR A 85 15.32 -11.38 -9.58
CA THR A 85 14.88 -10.14 -8.93
C THR A 85 13.38 -10.17 -8.63
N ALA A 86 12.96 -9.32 -7.70
CA ALA A 86 11.56 -8.99 -7.46
C ALA A 86 11.44 -7.49 -7.27
N LEU A 87 10.50 -6.87 -7.98
CA LEU A 87 10.16 -5.45 -7.82
C LEU A 87 8.80 -5.33 -7.16
N ARG A 88 8.69 -4.39 -6.23
CA ARG A 88 7.44 -3.99 -5.60
C ARG A 88 7.28 -2.49 -5.67
N ILE A 89 6.09 -2.05 -6.05
CA ILE A 89 5.73 -0.65 -6.17
C ILE A 89 4.52 -0.41 -5.27
N PHE A 90 4.63 0.62 -4.45
CA PHE A 90 3.60 1.03 -3.52
C PHE A 90 3.24 2.49 -3.76
N SER A 91 1.96 2.83 -3.63
CA SER A 91 1.46 4.20 -3.71
C SER A 91 0.58 4.56 -2.51
N ALA A 92 0.60 5.83 -2.12
CA ALA A 92 -0.30 6.41 -1.13
C ALA A 92 -0.56 7.89 -1.42
N ASP A 93 -1.77 8.39 -1.19
CA ASP A 93 -2.16 9.77 -1.55
C ASP A 93 -1.73 10.85 -0.54
N ARG A 94 -1.47 10.48 0.71
CA ARG A 94 -1.19 11.44 1.81
C ARG A 94 -0.01 11.02 2.68
N GLU A 95 1.05 10.58 2.03
CA GLU A 95 2.32 10.23 2.65
C GLU A 95 3.41 10.99 1.87
N SER A 96 4.43 11.52 2.54
CA SER A 96 5.52 12.25 1.92
C SER A 96 6.70 11.32 1.62
N ALA A 97 7.49 11.62 0.58
CA ALA A 97 8.71 10.85 0.28
C ALA A 97 9.69 10.76 1.48
N ARG A 98 9.75 11.81 2.31
CA ARG A 98 10.65 11.86 3.48
C ARG A 98 10.21 10.95 4.61
N ASP A 99 8.95 10.52 4.62
CA ASP A 99 8.37 9.67 5.67
C ASP A 99 9.03 8.28 5.65
N VAL A 100 9.74 7.94 4.56
CA VAL A 100 10.59 6.76 4.52
C VAL A 100 11.71 6.77 5.56
N ARG A 101 12.12 7.96 6.03
CA ARG A 101 13.14 8.13 7.08
C ARG A 101 12.61 7.76 8.47
N GLU A 102 11.29 7.73 8.62
CA GLU A 102 10.60 7.32 9.85
C GLU A 102 10.24 5.83 9.82
N ALA A 103 10.42 5.15 8.68
CA ALA A 103 10.14 3.73 8.55
C ALA A 103 11.12 2.92 9.41
N PRO A 104 10.63 2.04 10.29
CA PRO A 104 11.49 1.21 11.14
C PRO A 104 12.55 0.46 10.34
N GLY A 105 13.81 0.60 10.78
CA GLY A 105 14.99 -0.05 10.21
C GLY A 105 15.40 0.41 8.81
N ALA A 106 14.71 1.39 8.21
CA ALA A 106 15.22 2.06 7.02
C ALA A 106 16.51 2.83 7.36
N HIS A 107 17.53 2.71 6.51
CA HIS A 107 18.84 3.32 6.73
C HIS A 107 19.52 3.70 5.39
N ASP A 108 20.75 4.22 5.46
CA ASP A 108 21.58 4.61 4.29
C ASP A 108 20.88 5.52 3.27
N PHE A 109 20.26 6.57 3.80
CA PHE A 109 19.49 7.50 2.99
C PHE A 109 20.39 8.39 2.12
N ALA A 110 20.03 8.54 0.85
CA ALA A 110 20.66 9.49 -0.06
C ALA A 110 19.59 10.21 -0.91
N GLU A 111 19.71 11.52 -1.05
CA GLU A 111 18.93 12.28 -2.03
C GLU A 111 19.43 11.92 -3.43
N VAL A 112 18.50 11.66 -4.35
CA VAL A 112 18.80 11.26 -5.73
C VAL A 112 17.88 11.98 -6.71
N THR A 113 18.28 12.00 -7.97
CA THR A 113 17.42 12.40 -9.09
C THR A 113 17.41 11.27 -10.11
N VAL A 114 16.23 10.79 -10.47
CA VAL A 114 16.03 9.67 -11.42
C VAL A 114 15.03 10.12 -12.46
N ALA A 115 15.37 10.03 -13.75
CA ALA A 115 14.56 10.53 -14.86
C ALA A 115 14.04 11.99 -14.64
N GLY A 116 14.88 12.85 -14.04
CA GLY A 116 14.54 14.24 -13.72
C GLY A 116 13.65 14.44 -12.48
N ARG A 117 13.27 13.37 -11.78
CA ARG A 117 12.44 13.42 -10.56
C ARG A 117 13.29 13.27 -9.30
N ALA A 118 13.14 14.22 -8.38
CA ALA A 118 13.79 14.14 -7.07
C ALA A 118 13.19 13.01 -6.22
N GLY A 119 14.03 12.27 -5.51
CA GLY A 119 13.62 11.19 -4.63
C GLY A 119 14.66 10.87 -3.56
N VAL A 120 14.32 9.92 -2.71
CA VAL A 120 15.18 9.42 -1.62
C VAL A 120 15.48 7.95 -1.87
N ARG A 121 16.76 7.60 -2.01
CA ARG A 121 17.25 6.22 -1.96
C ARG A 121 17.48 5.81 -0.52
N TYR A 122 17.17 4.56 -0.18
CA TYR A 122 17.36 4.01 1.16
C TYR A 122 17.53 2.48 1.12
N ARG A 123 17.98 1.91 2.22
CA ARG A 123 17.99 0.46 2.47
C ARG A 123 16.79 0.10 3.36
N PRO A 124 15.86 -0.76 2.91
CA PRO A 124 14.83 -1.31 3.79
C PRO A 124 15.45 -2.29 4.80
N ASP A 125 14.81 -2.48 5.96
CA ASP A 125 15.33 -3.36 7.01
C ASP A 125 15.18 -4.84 6.66
N TYR A 126 16.22 -5.43 6.08
CA TYR A 126 16.39 -6.87 5.95
C TYR A 126 17.82 -7.26 6.35
N ALA A 127 17.97 -8.50 6.81
CA ALA A 127 19.20 -9.06 7.38
C ALA A 127 20.44 -9.03 6.45
N ASP A 128 20.30 -8.64 5.18
CA ASP A 128 21.41 -8.50 4.23
C ASP A 128 21.29 -7.19 3.41
N PRO A 129 22.17 -6.20 3.64
CA PRO A 129 22.18 -4.92 2.94
C PRO A 129 22.82 -5.01 1.54
N THR A 130 22.95 -6.19 0.93
CA THR A 130 23.32 -6.33 -0.49
C THR A 130 22.14 -6.76 -1.36
N VAL A 131 21.08 -7.30 -0.75
CA VAL A 131 20.02 -8.00 -1.49
C VAL A 131 18.75 -7.18 -1.72
N ASP A 132 18.56 -6.03 -1.09
CA ASP A 132 17.41 -5.15 -1.38
C ASP A 132 17.78 -3.69 -1.67
N CYS A 133 16.86 -2.85 -2.13
CA CYS A 133 17.03 -1.41 -2.17
C CYS A 133 15.67 -0.73 -2.27
N GLY A 134 15.57 0.50 -1.79
CA GLY A 134 14.38 1.32 -1.87
C GLY A 134 14.62 2.67 -2.56
N LEU A 135 13.62 3.12 -3.30
CA LEU A 135 13.48 4.49 -3.80
C LEU A 135 12.10 5.02 -3.39
N ALA A 136 12.04 6.25 -2.91
CA ALA A 136 10.81 6.95 -2.61
C ALA A 136 10.72 8.27 -3.40
N PHE A 137 9.56 8.53 -3.99
CA PHE A 137 9.26 9.75 -4.75
C PHE A 137 7.97 10.38 -4.22
N THR A 138 7.86 11.71 -4.29
CA THR A 138 6.63 12.45 -3.98
C THR A 138 5.80 12.62 -5.24
N THR A 139 4.52 12.26 -5.23
CA THR A 139 3.59 12.48 -6.36
C THR A 139 3.30 13.96 -6.56
N ALA A 140 2.81 14.34 -7.75
CA ALA A 140 2.41 15.72 -8.01
C ALA A 140 1.30 16.21 -7.07
N THR A 141 0.51 15.29 -6.51
CA THR A 141 -0.61 15.57 -5.59
C THR A 141 -0.22 15.53 -4.11
N GLY A 142 1.07 15.34 -3.79
CA GLY A 142 1.55 15.30 -2.41
C GLY A 142 1.48 13.93 -1.71
N GLY A 143 1.28 12.87 -2.48
CA GLY A 143 1.40 11.48 -2.06
C GLY A 143 2.82 10.92 -2.22
N GLN A 144 2.98 9.62 -2.00
CA GLN A 144 4.26 8.91 -2.07
C GLN A 144 4.17 7.70 -2.99
N ILE A 145 5.21 7.50 -3.80
CA ILE A 145 5.51 6.25 -4.48
C ILE A 145 6.77 5.64 -3.86
N ARG A 146 6.72 4.36 -3.51
CA ARG A 146 7.90 3.58 -3.07
C ARG A 146 8.15 2.45 -4.06
N LEU A 147 9.36 2.41 -4.60
CA LEU A 147 9.88 1.25 -5.33
C LEU A 147 10.80 0.48 -4.39
N ARG A 148 10.64 -0.83 -4.37
CA ARG A 148 11.53 -1.74 -3.67
C ARG A 148 11.96 -2.85 -4.59
N LEU A 149 13.27 -3.04 -4.71
CA LEU A 149 13.84 -4.14 -5.47
C LEU A 149 14.55 -5.08 -4.52
N ASP A 150 14.29 -6.37 -4.66
CA ASP A 150 15.05 -7.44 -4.02
C ASP A 150 15.78 -8.22 -5.12
N VAL A 151 17.04 -8.56 -4.90
CA VAL A 151 17.89 -9.35 -5.80
C VAL A 151 18.30 -10.62 -5.07
N ARG A 152 18.31 -11.76 -5.76
CA ARG A 152 18.88 -12.98 -5.20
C ARG A 152 20.40 -12.83 -5.15
N PRO A 153 21.05 -13.07 -4.01
CA PRO A 153 22.50 -13.00 -3.93
C PRO A 153 23.11 -14.06 -4.85
N ASP A 154 23.88 -13.59 -5.83
CA ASP A 154 24.65 -14.44 -6.75
C ASP A 154 26.13 -14.04 -6.65
N PRO A 155 27.00 -14.91 -6.10
CA PRO A 155 28.42 -14.60 -5.91
C PRO A 155 29.18 -14.38 -7.23
N ALA A 156 28.64 -14.78 -8.38
CA ALA A 156 29.32 -14.63 -9.67
C ALA A 156 28.98 -13.33 -10.41
N THR A 157 27.80 -12.73 -10.18
CA THR A 157 27.28 -11.65 -11.03
C THR A 157 26.41 -10.61 -10.31
N ALA A 158 26.47 -10.51 -8.98
CA ALA A 158 25.62 -9.58 -8.24
C ALA A 158 25.92 -8.11 -8.59
N THR A 159 25.07 -7.53 -9.44
CA THR A 159 24.95 -6.07 -9.53
C THR A 159 24.29 -5.59 -8.24
N PRO A 160 24.81 -4.55 -7.56
CA PRO A 160 24.18 -4.03 -6.35
C PRO A 160 22.71 -3.69 -6.60
N ALA A 161 21.84 -4.10 -5.68
CA ALA A 161 20.39 -3.92 -5.81
C ALA A 161 20.00 -2.46 -6.06
N CYS A 162 20.72 -1.51 -5.47
CA CYS A 162 20.45 -0.08 -5.68
C CYS A 162 20.80 0.41 -7.08
N ASP A 163 21.90 -0.06 -7.67
CA ASP A 163 22.26 0.32 -9.04
C ASP A 163 21.25 -0.24 -10.04
N LEU A 164 20.78 -1.47 -9.80
CA LEU A 164 19.73 -2.08 -10.61
C LEU A 164 18.40 -1.34 -10.43
N LEU A 165 18.02 -1.01 -9.20
CA LEU A 165 16.78 -0.28 -8.93
C LEU A 165 16.80 1.12 -9.56
N THR A 166 17.93 1.83 -9.55
CA THR A 166 18.05 3.12 -10.24
C THR A 166 17.81 2.97 -11.74
N ARG A 167 18.40 1.96 -12.41
CA ARG A 167 18.15 1.72 -13.85
C ARG A 167 16.70 1.32 -14.13
N THR A 168 16.10 0.48 -13.29
CA THR A 168 14.69 0.13 -13.39
C THR A 168 13.81 1.37 -13.24
N ALA A 169 14.14 2.26 -12.30
CA ALA A 169 13.38 3.48 -12.06
C ALA A 169 13.53 4.51 -13.18
N GLU A 170 14.68 4.61 -13.87
CA GLU A 170 14.81 5.45 -15.08
C GLU A 170 13.76 5.10 -16.14
N VAL A 171 13.38 3.83 -16.24
CA VAL A 171 12.34 3.36 -17.17
C VAL A 171 10.94 3.64 -16.63
N LEU A 172 10.69 3.41 -15.34
CA LEU A 172 9.34 3.45 -14.77
C LEU A 172 8.90 4.84 -14.32
N VAL A 173 9.81 5.71 -13.86
CA VAL A 173 9.47 7.05 -13.35
C VAL A 173 8.59 7.88 -14.30
N PRO A 174 8.80 7.86 -15.63
CA PRO A 174 7.94 8.58 -16.57
C PRO A 174 6.45 8.20 -16.54
N VAL A 175 6.09 7.03 -16.02
CA VAL A 175 4.68 6.57 -15.91
C VAL A 175 4.13 6.66 -14.48
N LEU A 176 4.93 7.14 -13.52
CA LEU A 176 4.50 7.31 -12.13
C LEU A 176 3.78 8.67 -11.95
N PRO A 177 2.74 8.74 -11.09
CA PRO A 177 2.01 9.97 -10.79
C PRO A 177 2.84 10.94 -9.93
#